data_AF-A0A921LL43-F1
#
_entry.id   AF-A0A921LL43-F1
#
_cell.length_a   1.000
_cell.length_b   1.000
_cell.length_c   1.000
_cell.angle_alpha   90.00
_cell.angle_beta   90.00
_cell.angle_gamma   90.00
#
_symmetry.space_group_name_H-M   'P 1'
#
loop_
_entity.id
_entity.type
_entity.pdbx_description
1 polymer ?
#
loop_
_entity_poly.entity_id
_entity_poly.type
_entity_poly.pdbx_seq_one_letter_code
_entity_poly.pdbx_strand_id
1 'polypeptide(L)'
;MTKYTQKFKLDLIQEYLDTGCSQRCLENKYSLPKDTLKKWWTVYNLKGPEGLKLRHFKRKFTVDFKLRVINYYLNNDVSMSKVAASHNLLCSQISIWLKLFMEGGSEALKPKKKGRPSKMSKMTKKDA
;
A
#
# COMPACT_ATOMS: atom_id res chain seq x y z
N MET A 1 5.94 5.94 -16.31
CA MET A 1 4.87 6.96 -16.30
C MET A 1 3.57 6.33 -15.87
N THR A 2 2.72 7.04 -15.14
CA THR A 2 1.37 6.57 -14.82
C THR A 2 0.40 6.92 -15.92
N LYS A 3 -0.31 5.92 -16.43
CA LYS A 3 -1.25 6.05 -17.56
C LYS A 3 -2.39 7.05 -17.28
N TYR A 4 -2.81 7.17 -16.03
CA TYR A 4 -3.93 8.03 -15.62
C TYR A 4 -3.53 8.95 -14.47
N THR A 5 -3.67 10.26 -14.67
CA THR A 5 -3.42 11.28 -13.66
C THR A 5 -4.53 11.32 -12.62
N GLN A 6 -4.27 11.88 -11.44
CA GLN A 6 -5.32 12.04 -10.42
C GLN A 6 -6.47 12.90 -10.94
N LYS A 7 -6.16 14.01 -11.62
CA LYS A 7 -7.15 14.92 -12.22
C LYS A 7 -8.09 14.17 -13.16
N PHE A 8 -7.55 13.41 -14.11
CA PHE A 8 -8.36 12.61 -15.03
C PHE A 8 -9.32 11.65 -14.32
N LYS A 9 -8.86 10.99 -13.25
CA LYS A 9 -9.73 10.09 -12.46
C LYS A 9 -10.86 10.84 -11.76
N LEU A 10 -10.60 12.06 -11.25
CA LEU A 10 -11.59 12.89 -10.58
C LEU A 10 -12.62 13.42 -11.58
N ASP A 11 -12.17 13.95 -12.71
CA ASP A 11 -13.03 14.45 -13.78
C ASP A 11 -13.98 13.34 -14.27
N LEU A 12 -13.47 12.12 -14.45
CA LEU A 12 -14.28 10.97 -14.86
C LEU A 12 -15.31 10.53 -13.81
N ILE A 13 -14.97 10.63 -12.51
CA ILE A 13 -15.90 10.33 -11.43
C ILE A 13 -17.01 11.39 -11.35
N GLN A 14 -16.67 12.67 -11.55
CA GLN A 14 -17.67 13.73 -11.63
C GLN A 14 -18.62 13.50 -12.82
N GLU A 15 -18.08 13.20 -14.00
CA GLU A 15 -18.91 12.87 -15.16
C GLU A 15 -19.84 11.67 -14.90
N TYR A 16 -19.36 10.66 -14.17
CA TYR A 16 -20.20 9.52 -13.75
C TYR A 16 -21.36 9.94 -12.84
N LEU A 17 -21.14 10.91 -11.94
CA LEU A 17 -22.19 11.44 -11.06
C LEU A 17 -23.18 12.33 -11.81
N ASP A 18 -22.71 13.10 -12.79
CA ASP A 18 -23.52 14.11 -13.48
C ASP A 18 -24.35 13.54 -14.63
N THR A 19 -23.82 12.58 -15.39
CA THR A 19 -24.42 12.17 -16.67
C THR A 19 -25.39 11.00 -16.58
N GLY A 20 -25.50 10.34 -15.41
CA GLY A 20 -26.30 9.11 -15.25
C GLY A 20 -25.84 7.94 -16.14
N CYS A 21 -24.71 8.07 -16.85
CA CYS A 21 -24.15 7.03 -17.69
C CYS A 21 -23.72 5.83 -16.85
N SER A 22 -23.93 4.62 -17.37
CA SER A 22 -23.39 3.42 -16.72
C SER A 22 -21.86 3.45 -16.73
N GLN A 23 -21.24 2.79 -15.73
CA GLN A 23 -19.78 2.68 -15.64
C GLN A 23 -19.15 2.15 -16.94
N ARG A 24 -19.82 1.19 -17.59
CA ARG A 24 -19.34 0.59 -18.84
C ARG A 24 -19.41 1.54 -20.03
N CYS A 25 -20.38 2.45 -20.07
CA CYS A 25 -20.46 3.49 -21.08
C CYS A 25 -19.24 4.42 -21.01
N LEU A 26 -18.91 4.91 -19.81
CA LEU A 26 -17.74 5.77 -19.59
C LEU A 26 -16.43 5.02 -19.83
N GLU A 27 -16.31 3.76 -19.39
CA GLU A 27 -15.12 2.95 -19.68
C GLU A 27 -14.91 2.78 -21.19
N ASN A 28 -15.97 2.55 -21.97
CA ASN A 28 -15.88 2.48 -23.42
C ASN A 28 -15.52 3.83 -24.05
N LYS A 29 -16.18 4.92 -23.63
CA LYS A 29 -15.94 6.30 -24.11
C LYS A 29 -14.47 6.70 -23.97
N TYR A 30 -13.86 6.35 -22.84
CA TYR A 30 -12.47 6.67 -22.53
C TYR A 30 -11.49 5.52 -22.81
N SER A 31 -11.95 4.44 -23.48
CA SER A 31 -11.13 3.27 -23.81
C SER A 31 -10.38 2.67 -22.60
N LEU A 32 -11.06 2.67 -21.45
CA LEU A 32 -10.57 2.11 -20.20
C LEU A 32 -10.81 0.60 -20.15
N PRO A 33 -9.88 -0.17 -19.54
CA PRO A 33 -10.12 -1.56 -19.23
C PRO A 33 -11.36 -1.73 -18.33
N LYS A 34 -12.01 -2.88 -18.46
CA LYS A 34 -13.17 -3.25 -17.63
C LYS A 34 -12.86 -3.08 -16.13
N ASP A 35 -13.85 -2.56 -15.40
CA ASP A 35 -13.83 -2.34 -13.95
C ASP A 35 -12.81 -1.29 -13.46
N THR A 36 -12.19 -0.52 -14.37
CA THR A 36 -11.26 0.55 -14.01
C THR A 36 -11.97 1.66 -13.26
N LEU A 37 -13.12 2.13 -13.77
CA LEU A 37 -13.90 3.18 -13.12
C LEU A 37 -14.49 2.68 -11.80
N LYS A 38 -14.99 1.44 -11.77
CA LYS A 38 -15.48 0.79 -10.54
C LYS A 38 -14.43 0.78 -9.43
N LYS A 39 -13.17 0.47 -9.76
CA LYS A 39 -12.05 0.51 -8.80
C LYS A 39 -11.79 1.92 -8.29
N TRP A 40 -11.78 2.92 -9.17
CA TRP A 40 -11.57 4.30 -8.77
C TRP A 40 -12.72 4.83 -7.91
N TRP A 41 -13.97 4.56 -8.30
CA TRP A 41 -15.16 4.87 -7.51
C TRP A 41 -15.08 4.26 -6.10
N THR A 42 -14.71 2.98 -5.99
CA THR A 42 -14.57 2.32 -4.68
C THR A 42 -13.52 3.01 -3.81
N VAL A 43 -12.37 3.38 -4.38
CA VAL A 43 -11.32 4.09 -3.65
C VAL A 43 -11.75 5.51 -3.26
N TYR A 44 -12.44 6.22 -4.16
CA TYR A 44 -12.98 7.55 -3.93
C TYR A 44 -14.02 7.54 -2.80
N ASN A 45 -14.96 6.58 -2.83
CA ASN A 45 -15.99 6.46 -1.80
C ASN A 45 -15.40 6.15 -0.41
N LEU A 46 -14.27 5.44 -0.34
CA LEU A 46 -13.62 5.07 0.91
C LEU A 46 -12.65 6.13 1.46
N LYS A 47 -11.97 6.88 0.58
CA LYS A 47 -10.82 7.73 0.96
C LYS A 47 -10.90 9.16 0.38
N GLY A 48 -11.98 9.49 -0.30
CA GLY A 48 -12.14 10.73 -1.03
C GLY A 48 -11.14 10.93 -2.16
N PRO A 49 -10.97 12.18 -2.63
CA PRO A 49 -10.04 12.53 -3.71
C PRO A 49 -8.59 12.13 -3.46
N GLU A 50 -8.16 12.13 -2.19
CA GLU A 50 -6.81 11.76 -1.75
C GLU A 50 -6.49 10.29 -2.05
N GLY A 51 -7.50 9.41 -2.02
CA GLY A 51 -7.34 8.00 -2.36
C GLY A 51 -6.89 7.76 -3.81
N LEU A 52 -7.20 8.70 -4.72
CA LEU A 52 -6.87 8.60 -6.15
C LEU A 52 -5.49 9.14 -6.50
N LYS A 53 -4.82 9.81 -5.54
CA LYS A 53 -3.46 10.32 -5.71
C LYS A 53 -2.51 9.20 -6.08
N LEU A 54 -1.61 9.53 -6.99
CA LEU A 54 -0.49 8.65 -7.25
C LEU A 54 0.40 8.60 -6.01
N ARG A 55 0.71 7.40 -5.53
CA ARG A 55 1.70 7.25 -4.46
C ARG A 55 3.10 7.22 -5.07
N HIS A 56 3.83 8.32 -4.91
CA HIS A 56 5.21 8.45 -5.41
C HIS A 56 6.22 7.59 -4.64
N PHE A 57 5.93 7.25 -3.38
CA PHE A 57 6.84 6.51 -2.51
C PHE A 57 6.24 5.20 -2.00
N LYS A 58 7.09 4.18 -1.81
CA LYS A 58 6.70 2.97 -1.10
C LYS A 58 6.48 3.32 0.38
N ARG A 59 5.34 2.90 0.96
CA ARG A 59 5.07 3.05 2.39
C ARG A 59 6.13 2.27 3.16
N LYS A 60 6.93 2.98 3.94
CA LYS A 60 7.88 2.40 4.88
C LYS A 60 7.18 2.22 6.21
N PHE A 61 7.37 1.05 6.82
CA PHE A 61 6.85 0.75 8.15
C PHE A 61 8.01 0.65 9.11
N THR A 62 7.92 1.39 10.21
CA THR A 62 8.89 1.30 11.31
C THR A 62 8.77 -0.08 11.97
N VAL A 63 9.84 -0.54 12.62
CA VAL A 63 9.83 -1.79 13.38
C VAL A 63 8.77 -1.74 14.48
N ASP A 64 8.70 -0.62 15.20
CA ASP A 64 7.69 -0.34 16.23
C ASP A 64 6.25 -0.53 15.69
N PHE A 65 5.94 0.06 14.53
CA PHE A 65 4.61 -0.11 13.93
C PHE A 65 4.30 -1.57 13.61
N LYS A 66 5.27 -2.30 13.03
CA LYS A 66 5.09 -3.73 12.71
C LYS A 66 4.84 -4.55 13.97
N LEU A 67 5.61 -4.29 15.03
CA LEU A 67 5.46 -4.96 16.32
C LEU A 67 4.09 -4.67 16.94
N ARG A 68 3.64 -3.41 16.91
CA ARG A 68 2.30 -3.05 17.40
C ARG A 68 1.20 -3.81 16.67
N VAL A 69 1.29 -3.93 15.35
CA VAL A 69 0.30 -4.67 14.54
C VAL A 69 0.35 -6.17 14.84
N ILE A 70 1.53 -6.76 14.96
CA ILE A 70 1.71 -8.18 15.30
C ILE A 70 1.16 -8.47 16.71
N ASN A 71 1.55 -7.67 17.70
CA ASN A 71 1.09 -7.82 19.07
C ASN A 71 -0.42 -7.64 19.18
N TYR A 72 -0.98 -6.67 18.46
CA TYR A 72 -2.43 -6.51 18.41
C TYR A 72 -3.11 -7.76 17.85
N TYR A 73 -2.60 -8.33 16.75
CA TYR A 73 -3.13 -9.56 16.18
C TYR A 73 -2.99 -10.77 17.12
N LEU A 74 -1.87 -10.90 17.85
CA LEU A 74 -1.63 -12.03 18.76
C LEU A 74 -2.44 -11.97 20.06
N ASN A 75 -2.71 -10.77 20.58
CA ASN A 75 -3.39 -10.58 21.86
C ASN A 75 -4.91 -10.39 21.73
N ASN A 76 -5.43 -10.27 20.51
CA ASN A 76 -6.86 -10.08 20.27
C ASN A 76 -7.36 -11.21 19.38
N ASP A 77 -8.55 -11.74 19.66
CA ASP A 77 -9.21 -12.72 18.80
C ASP A 77 -9.87 -12.03 17.60
N VAL A 78 -9.02 -11.53 16.69
CA VAL A 78 -9.43 -10.79 15.50
C VAL A 78 -8.81 -11.40 14.26
N SER A 79 -9.62 -11.53 13.20
CA SER A 79 -9.11 -12.04 11.93
C SER A 79 -8.03 -11.11 11.35
N MET A 80 -7.02 -11.70 10.71
CA MET A 80 -5.93 -10.94 10.08
C MET A 80 -6.45 -9.94 9.04
N SER A 81 -7.54 -10.28 8.35
CA SER A 81 -8.24 -9.39 7.41
C SER A 81 -8.78 -8.13 8.09
N LYS A 82 -9.34 -8.26 9.30
CA LYS A 82 -9.85 -7.12 10.07
C LYS A 82 -8.71 -6.21 10.54
N VAL A 83 -7.61 -6.78 11.02
CA VAL A 83 -6.39 -6.03 11.38
C VAL A 83 -5.78 -5.34 10.16
N ALA A 84 -5.75 -6.02 9.02
CA ALA A 84 -5.24 -5.45 7.78
C ALA A 84 -6.07 -4.24 7.33
N ALA A 85 -7.40 -4.36 7.38
CA ALA A 85 -8.31 -3.27 7.05
C ALA A 85 -8.13 -2.05 7.97
N SER A 86 -8.07 -2.25 9.30
CA SER A 86 -7.93 -1.15 10.27
C SER A 86 -6.62 -0.36 10.12
N HIS A 87 -5.53 -1.03 9.74
CA HIS A 87 -4.21 -0.40 9.59
C HIS A 87 -3.85 -0.05 8.12
N ASN A 88 -4.81 -0.23 7.20
CA ASN A 88 -4.63 -0.03 5.75
C ASN A 88 -3.41 -0.83 5.21
N LEU A 89 -3.35 -2.10 5.59
CA LEU A 89 -2.35 -3.09 5.23
C LEU A 89 -2.97 -4.18 4.36
N LEU A 90 -2.11 -5.00 3.75
CA LEU A 90 -2.49 -6.27 3.15
C LEU A 90 -2.29 -7.38 4.18
N CYS A 91 -3.16 -8.40 4.19
CA CYS A 91 -2.99 -9.57 5.05
C CYS A 91 -1.61 -10.23 4.85
N SER A 92 -1.13 -10.26 3.60
CA SER A 92 0.21 -10.77 3.27
C SER A 92 1.35 -10.00 3.96
N GLN A 93 1.20 -8.69 4.19
CA GLN A 93 2.21 -7.91 4.92
C GLN A 93 2.27 -8.35 6.39
N ILE A 94 1.11 -8.54 7.02
CA ILE A 94 1.03 -8.99 8.42
C ILE A 94 1.58 -10.41 8.54
N SER A 95 1.18 -11.32 7.65
CA SER A 95 1.68 -12.70 7.62
C SER A 95 3.20 -12.78 7.48
N ILE A 96 3.79 -11.98 6.58
CA ILE A 96 5.26 -11.90 6.43
C ILE A 96 5.93 -11.39 7.71
N TRP A 97 5.39 -10.35 8.34
CA TRP A 97 5.98 -9.81 9.58
C TRP A 97 5.86 -10.81 10.72
N LEU A 98 4.71 -11.48 10.87
CA LEU A 98 4.49 -12.48 11.89
C LEU A 98 5.47 -13.65 11.74
N LYS A 99 5.66 -14.15 10.51
CA LYS A 99 6.64 -15.20 10.22
C LYS A 99 8.06 -14.77 10.61
N LEU A 100 8.49 -13.58 10.19
CA LEU A 100 9.81 -13.04 10.56
C LEU A 100 9.96 -12.91 12.08
N PHE A 101 8.92 -12.44 12.77
CA PHE A 101 8.91 -12.30 14.22
C PHE A 101 9.01 -13.66 14.93
N MET A 102 8.33 -14.69 14.44
CA MET A 102 8.45 -16.05 14.98
C MET A 102 9.84 -16.67 14.76
N GLU A 103 10.49 -16.37 13.63
CA GLU A 103 11.82 -16.92 13.29
C GLU A 103 12.97 -16.22 14.02
N GLY A 104 12.87 -14.92 14.29
CA GLY A 104 14.00 -14.13 14.80
C GLY A 104 13.63 -12.88 15.59
N GLY A 105 12.42 -12.87 16.16
CA GLY A 105 11.95 -11.80 17.05
C GLY A 105 11.88 -10.42 16.39
N SER A 106 12.02 -9.38 17.22
CA SER A 106 11.98 -7.98 16.78
C SER A 106 13.15 -7.61 15.84
N GLU A 107 14.30 -8.26 16.01
CA GLU A 107 15.49 -8.03 15.17
C GLU A 107 15.24 -8.42 13.71
N ALA A 108 14.50 -9.50 13.47
CA ALA A 108 14.15 -9.94 12.12
C ALA A 108 13.24 -8.96 11.35
N LEU A 109 12.56 -8.04 12.05
CA LEU A 109 11.68 -7.03 11.45
C LEU A 109 12.43 -5.79 10.95
N LYS A 110 13.70 -5.61 11.35
CA LYS A 110 14.55 -4.51 10.91
C LYS A 110 14.75 -4.56 9.38
N PRO A 111 14.83 -3.39 8.71
CA PRO A 111 15.06 -3.36 7.27
C PRO A 111 16.43 -3.98 6.95
N LYS A 112 16.42 -5.13 6.27
CA LYS A 112 17.64 -5.74 5.73
C LYS A 112 18.12 -4.95 4.51
N LYS A 113 19.43 -4.76 4.38
CA LYS A 113 20.02 -4.16 3.18
C LYS A 113 19.64 -5.01 1.98
N LYS A 114 18.99 -4.38 1.00
CA LYS A 114 18.59 -5.05 -0.24
C LYS A 114 19.74 -5.00 -1.24
N GLY A 115 20.09 -6.14 -1.82
CA GLY A 115 21.13 -6.26 -2.84
C GLY A 115 22.35 -7.06 -2.38
N ARG A 116 23.29 -7.30 -3.31
CA ARG A 116 24.53 -8.03 -3.05
C ARG A 116 25.38 -7.25 -2.03
N PRO A 117 25.92 -7.89 -0.98
CA PRO A 117 26.86 -7.24 -0.10
C PRO A 117 28.07 -6.73 -0.90
N SER A 118 28.52 -5.51 -0.59
CA SER A 118 29.73 -4.93 -1.19
C SER A 118 30.93 -5.79 -0.82
N LYS A 119 31.78 -6.12 -1.81
CA LYS A 119 33.08 -6.80 -1.59
C LYS A 119 34.15 -5.86 -1.02
N MET A 120 33.92 -4.55 -1.01
CA MET A 120 34.91 -3.58 -0.52
C MET A 120 34.87 -3.53 1.01
N SER A 121 35.99 -3.84 1.66
CA SER A 121 36.21 -3.56 3.08
C SER A 121 36.08 -2.06 3.31
N LYS A 122 35.24 -1.65 4.26
CA LYS A 122 35.16 -0.25 4.68
C LYS A 122 36.49 0.11 5.36
N MET A 123 37.41 0.76 4.64
CA MET A 123 38.51 1.49 5.27
C MET A 123 37.91 2.59 6.13
N THR A 124 37.92 2.38 7.45
CA THR A 124 37.74 3.44 8.42
C THR A 124 38.96 4.36 8.31
N LYS A 125 38.77 5.56 7.74
CA LYS A 125 39.75 6.64 7.94
C LYS A 125 39.75 6.94 9.43
N LYS A 126 40.86 6.63 10.08
CA LYS A 126 41.19 7.05 11.43
C LYS A 126 41.71 8.48 11.27
N ASP A 127 40.93 9.46 11.70
CA ASP A 127 41.39 10.85 11.74
C ASP A 127 42.43 11.00 12.85
N ALA A 128 43.55 11.62 12.47
CA ALA A 128 44.67 12.22 13.21
C ALA A 128 45.17 11.53 14.50
#